data_AF-A0A937ELG3-F1
#
_entry.id   AF-A0A937ELG3-F1
#
_cell.length_a   1.000
_cell.length_b   1.000
_cell.length_c   1.000
_cell.angle_alpha   90.00
_cell.angle_beta   90.00
_cell.angle_gamma   90.00
#
_symmetry.space_group_name_H-M   'P 1'
#
loop_
_entity.id
_entity.type
_entity.pdbx_description
1 polymer ?
#
loop_
_entity_poly.entity_id
_entity_poly.type
_entity_poly.pdbx_seq_one_letter_code
_entity_poly.pdbx_strand_id
1 'polypeptide(L)'
;MSAPGFRPTHVVPPRGLPAWEAPDPARPTAPLDPLLPVQLVERRGDWGYIRCHNGWGAWIDGRHLIALPEDPPTADGPDGAADPRPLLAQSERSFGDYRAAVEALAAGGLDSEGFESRTRGLRIGIVVDGESMWLYDPQEGRWVYADGRRLTTYATDRAVTDPHDTGRAPTRLVTPEDEG
;
A
#
# COMPACT_ATOMS: atom_id res chain seq x y z
N MET A 1 -2.82 -22.55 -13.21
CA MET A 1 -3.17 -23.21 -11.94
C MET A 1 -2.73 -22.28 -10.82
N SER A 2 -3.65 -21.61 -10.13
CA SER A 2 -3.33 -20.75 -8.98
C SER A 2 -2.84 -21.59 -7.81
N ALA A 3 -1.90 -21.08 -7.03
CA ALA A 3 -1.59 -21.68 -5.73
C ALA A 3 -2.78 -21.45 -4.77
N PRO A 4 -3.37 -22.49 -4.15
CA PRO A 4 -4.37 -22.29 -3.11
C PRO A 4 -3.74 -21.51 -1.95
N GLY A 5 -4.38 -20.41 -1.52
CA GLY A 5 -3.91 -19.58 -0.41
C GLY A 5 -2.93 -18.45 -0.76
N PHE A 6 -2.73 -18.13 -2.05
CA PHE A 6 -2.00 -16.90 -2.42
C PHE A 6 -2.73 -15.66 -1.89
N ARG A 7 -2.03 -14.86 -1.07
CA ARG A 7 -2.46 -13.52 -0.63
C ARG A 7 -1.34 -12.53 -0.91
N PRO A 8 -1.56 -11.52 -1.77
CA PRO A 8 -0.50 -10.56 -2.07
C PRO A 8 -0.24 -9.71 -0.83
N THR A 9 1.04 -9.53 -0.49
CA THR A 9 1.46 -8.67 0.61
C THR A 9 2.19 -7.43 0.10
N HIS A 10 2.59 -7.43 -1.18
CA HIS A 10 3.34 -6.36 -1.80
C HIS A 10 3.00 -6.24 -3.30
N VAL A 11 3.37 -5.12 -3.90
CA VAL A 11 3.27 -4.85 -5.34
C VAL A 11 4.64 -4.44 -5.89
N VAL A 12 4.98 -4.93 -7.08
CA VAL A 12 6.17 -4.52 -7.81
C VAL A 12 6.03 -3.07 -8.27
N PRO A 13 7.07 -2.21 -8.12
CA PRO A 13 7.00 -0.82 -8.54
C PRO A 13 6.69 -0.66 -10.05
N PRO A 14 6.23 0.52 -10.50
CA PRO A 14 5.85 0.78 -11.90
C PRO A 14 6.96 0.52 -12.95
N ARG A 15 8.21 0.39 -12.52
CA ARG A 15 9.36 0.09 -13.38
C ARG A 15 9.70 -1.40 -13.49
N GLY A 16 8.93 -2.27 -12.85
CA GLY A 16 9.27 -3.69 -12.70
C GLY A 16 10.39 -3.91 -11.68
N LEU A 17 10.77 -5.16 -11.47
CA LEU A 17 11.94 -5.51 -10.65
C LEU A 17 12.74 -6.66 -11.30
N PRO A 18 14.08 -6.59 -11.31
CA PRO A 18 14.86 -7.78 -11.63
C PRO A 18 14.61 -8.86 -10.58
N ALA A 19 14.75 -10.13 -10.99
CA ALA A 19 14.58 -11.29 -10.14
C ALA A 19 15.77 -12.24 -10.26
N TRP A 20 15.95 -13.10 -9.26
CA TRP A 20 17.10 -14.01 -9.16
C TRP A 20 16.67 -15.38 -8.60
N GLU A 21 17.39 -16.44 -8.96
CA GLU A 21 17.16 -17.80 -8.38
C GLU A 21 17.63 -17.90 -6.92
N ALA A 22 18.63 -17.10 -6.56
CA ALA A 22 19.25 -17.03 -5.24
C ALA A 22 19.52 -15.56 -4.88
N PRO A 23 19.78 -15.21 -3.60
CA PRO A 23 20.14 -13.85 -3.20
C PRO A 23 21.59 -13.49 -3.61
N ASP A 24 21.87 -13.57 -4.92
CA ASP A 24 23.15 -13.31 -5.57
C ASP A 24 22.92 -12.31 -6.71
N PRO A 25 23.41 -11.05 -6.61
CA PRO A 25 23.12 -10.03 -7.60
C PRO A 25 23.73 -10.32 -8.98
N ALA A 26 24.70 -11.25 -9.09
CA ALA A 26 25.43 -11.52 -10.32
C ALA A 26 24.65 -12.32 -11.38
N ARG A 27 23.50 -12.93 -11.04
CA ARG A 27 22.80 -13.89 -11.92
C ARG A 27 21.29 -13.61 -12.02
N PRO A 28 20.88 -12.51 -12.66
CA PRO A 28 19.47 -12.19 -12.82
C PRO A 28 18.77 -13.17 -13.78
N THR A 29 17.50 -13.45 -13.48
CA THR A 29 16.56 -14.21 -14.32
C THR A 29 15.60 -13.25 -15.04
N ALA A 30 14.48 -13.77 -15.56
CA ALA A 30 13.40 -12.95 -16.08
C ALA A 30 12.90 -11.97 -15.00
N PRO A 31 12.74 -10.67 -15.33
CA PRO A 31 12.27 -9.67 -14.39
C PRO A 31 10.77 -9.85 -14.09
N LEU A 32 10.35 -9.32 -12.94
CA LEU A 32 8.95 -9.14 -12.60
C LEU A 32 8.36 -7.97 -13.40
N ASP A 33 7.16 -8.20 -13.92
CA ASP A 33 6.38 -7.18 -14.59
C ASP A 33 6.03 -6.02 -13.64
N PRO A 34 5.94 -4.79 -14.16
CA PRO A 34 5.42 -3.65 -13.41
C PRO A 34 4.08 -3.94 -12.74
N LEU A 35 3.90 -3.41 -11.52
CA LEU A 35 2.64 -3.47 -10.78
C LEU A 35 2.12 -4.89 -10.49
N LEU A 36 2.97 -5.91 -10.64
CA LEU A 36 2.62 -7.29 -10.35
C LEU A 36 2.41 -7.49 -8.84
N PRO A 37 1.24 -7.99 -8.40
CA PRO A 37 1.03 -8.37 -7.01
C PRO A 37 1.85 -9.62 -6.66
N VAL A 38 2.55 -9.56 -5.53
CA VAL A 38 3.41 -10.64 -5.05
C VAL A 38 3.19 -10.88 -3.56
N GLN A 39 3.40 -12.12 -3.13
CA GLN A 39 3.46 -12.48 -1.72
C GLN A 39 4.93 -12.54 -1.32
N LEU A 40 5.38 -11.65 -0.44
CA LEU A 40 6.68 -11.78 0.21
C LEU A 40 6.61 -12.92 1.24
N VAL A 41 7.43 -13.95 1.04
CA VAL A 41 7.44 -15.18 1.84
C VAL A 41 8.58 -15.18 2.85
N GLU A 42 9.73 -14.62 2.49
CA GLU A 42 10.93 -14.60 3.34
C GLU A 42 11.76 -13.33 3.09
N ARG A 43 12.48 -12.86 4.10
CA ARG A 43 13.52 -11.81 3.95
C ARG A 43 14.88 -12.31 4.45
N ARG A 44 15.94 -11.95 3.73
CA ARG A 44 17.35 -12.17 4.11
C ARG A 44 18.15 -10.89 3.86
N GLY A 45 18.32 -10.09 4.90
CA GLY A 45 18.87 -8.74 4.74
C GLY A 45 18.01 -7.93 3.77
N ASP A 46 18.64 -7.36 2.74
CA ASP A 46 17.95 -6.59 1.70
C ASP A 46 17.15 -7.46 0.72
N TRP A 47 17.38 -8.76 0.70
CA TRP A 47 16.71 -9.69 -0.22
C TRP A 47 15.33 -10.11 0.27
N GLY A 48 14.38 -10.23 -0.66
CA GLY A 48 13.06 -10.81 -0.41
C GLY A 48 12.79 -11.99 -1.35
N TYR A 49 12.35 -13.12 -0.81
CA TYR A 49 11.82 -14.21 -1.61
C TYR A 49 10.32 -14.04 -1.78
N ILE A 50 9.86 -13.99 -3.03
CA ILE A 50 8.46 -13.78 -3.37
C ILE A 50 7.82 -15.01 -4.01
N ARG A 51 6.49 -15.09 -3.95
CA ARG A 51 5.67 -15.94 -4.83
C ARG A 51 4.70 -15.08 -5.62
N CYS A 52 4.39 -15.54 -6.82
CA CYS A 52 3.32 -15.03 -7.68
C CYS A 52 2.09 -15.93 -7.59
N HIS A 53 0.95 -15.43 -8.05
CA HIS A 53 -0.33 -16.17 -8.05
C HIS A 53 -0.25 -17.53 -8.77
N ASN A 54 0.54 -17.62 -9.83
CA ASN A 54 0.74 -18.84 -10.63
C ASN A 54 1.67 -19.88 -9.96
N GLY A 55 2.15 -19.59 -8.75
CA GLY A 55 3.00 -20.47 -7.96
C GLY A 55 4.49 -20.32 -8.21
N TRP A 56 4.92 -19.57 -9.23
CA TRP A 56 6.33 -19.24 -9.49
C TRP A 56 6.87 -18.30 -8.39
N GLY A 57 8.18 -18.38 -8.10
CA GLY A 57 8.81 -17.59 -7.07
C GLY A 57 10.27 -17.29 -7.39
N ALA A 58 10.79 -16.23 -6.80
CA ALA A 58 12.15 -15.74 -7.04
C ALA A 58 12.63 -14.82 -5.90
N TRP A 59 13.93 -14.56 -5.86
CA TRP A 59 14.54 -13.54 -5.02
C TRP A 59 14.54 -12.19 -5.72
N ILE A 60 14.33 -11.10 -4.97
CA ILE A 60 14.37 -9.71 -5.43
C ILE A 60 15.06 -8.82 -4.38
N ASP A 61 15.41 -7.57 -4.74
CA ASP A 61 15.73 -6.53 -3.74
C ASP A 61 14.44 -6.07 -3.05
N GLY A 62 14.24 -6.55 -1.82
CA GLY A 62 13.00 -6.39 -1.06
C GLY A 62 12.71 -4.95 -0.64
N ARG A 63 13.72 -4.08 -0.67
CA ARG A 63 13.56 -2.65 -0.30
C ARG A 63 12.73 -1.88 -1.30
N HIS A 64 12.62 -2.38 -2.53
CA HIS A 64 11.88 -1.72 -3.60
C HIS A 64 10.44 -2.20 -3.76
N LEU A 65 10.02 -3.22 -3.00
CA LEU A 65 8.62 -3.64 -2.99
C LEU A 65 7.76 -2.59 -2.31
N ILE A 66 6.60 -2.33 -2.88
CA ILE A 66 5.58 -1.47 -2.28
C ILE A 66 4.71 -2.37 -1.41
N ALA A 67 4.74 -2.19 -0.09
CA ALA A 67 3.93 -2.99 0.82
C ALA A 67 2.44 -2.74 0.56
N LEU A 68 1.69 -3.83 0.45
CA LEU A 68 0.25 -3.75 0.60
C LEU A 68 -0.06 -3.66 2.09
N PRO A 69 -1.02 -2.82 2.47
CA PRO A 69 -1.45 -2.78 3.85
C PRO A 69 -2.00 -4.15 4.29
N GLU A 70 -1.56 -4.65 5.47
CA GLU A 70 -1.99 -5.94 6.02
C GLU A 70 -3.50 -5.94 6.36
N ASP A 71 -4.15 -7.12 6.35
CA ASP A 71 -5.58 -7.29 6.65
C ASP A 71 -5.98 -6.52 7.93
N PRO A 72 -7.14 -5.85 7.97
CA PRO A 72 -7.56 -5.10 9.16
C PRO A 72 -7.69 -6.05 10.37
N PRO A 73 -7.38 -5.60 11.60
CA PRO A 73 -7.64 -6.40 12.79
C PRO A 73 -9.13 -6.74 12.85
N THR A 74 -9.45 -8.01 13.09
CA THR A 74 -10.82 -8.46 13.36
C THR A 74 -11.35 -7.65 14.55
N ALA A 75 -12.25 -6.72 14.29
CA ALA A 75 -12.69 -5.75 15.29
C ALA A 75 -13.69 -6.39 16.25
N ASP A 76 -13.20 -6.83 17.42
CA ASP A 76 -14.03 -6.91 18.62
C ASP A 76 -13.95 -5.55 19.35
N GLY A 77 -14.68 -4.56 18.82
CA GLY A 77 -14.80 -3.22 19.41
C GLY A 77 -16.20 -2.63 19.17
N PRO A 78 -16.77 -1.89 20.14
CA PRO A 78 -18.18 -1.53 20.12
C PRO A 78 -18.53 -0.59 18.96
N ASP A 79 -19.77 -0.74 18.48
CA ASP A 79 -20.36 -0.08 17.32
C ASP A 79 -20.10 1.43 17.24
N GLY A 80 -19.68 1.85 16.04
CA GLY A 80 -19.64 3.24 15.60
C GLY A 80 -19.05 3.38 14.20
N ALA A 81 -19.36 2.46 13.28
CA ALA A 81 -18.88 2.57 11.90
C ALA A 81 -19.42 3.84 11.24
N ALA A 82 -18.54 4.72 10.78
CA ALA A 82 -18.92 5.95 10.10
C ALA A 82 -19.42 5.65 8.68
N ASP A 83 -20.30 6.51 8.15
CA ASP A 83 -20.78 6.43 6.77
C ASP A 83 -19.63 6.76 5.78
N PRO A 84 -19.32 5.89 4.79
CA PRO A 84 -18.25 6.14 3.82
C PRO A 84 -18.58 7.19 2.74
N ARG A 85 -19.87 7.51 2.52
CA ARG A 85 -20.31 8.37 1.41
C ARG A 85 -19.70 9.78 1.42
N PRO A 86 -19.56 10.49 2.56
CA PRO A 86 -18.94 11.82 2.56
C PRO A 86 -17.47 11.82 2.11
N LEU A 87 -16.70 10.80 2.52
CA LEU A 87 -15.29 10.68 2.16
C LEU A 87 -15.11 10.30 0.68
N LEU A 88 -15.99 9.44 0.16
CA LEU A 88 -16.08 9.16 -1.27
C LEU A 88 -16.34 10.43 -2.09
N ALA A 89 -17.37 11.19 -1.72
CA ALA A 89 -17.71 12.43 -2.41
C ALA A 89 -16.57 13.45 -2.35
N GLN A 90 -15.81 13.51 -1.24
CA GLN A 90 -14.62 14.36 -1.16
C GLN A 90 -13.51 13.90 -2.11
N SER A 91 -13.29 12.60 -2.19
CA SER A 91 -12.28 12.01 -3.08
C SER A 91 -12.62 12.27 -4.55
N GLU A 92 -13.89 12.11 -4.94
CA GLU A 92 -14.39 12.44 -6.28
C GLU A 92 -14.18 13.92 -6.63
N ARG A 93 -14.48 14.84 -5.69
CA ARG A 93 -14.24 16.28 -5.89
C ARG A 93 -12.77 16.59 -6.12
N SER A 94 -11.90 16.09 -5.25
CA SER A 94 -10.45 16.32 -5.37
C SER A 94 -9.89 15.73 -6.67
N PHE A 95 -10.37 14.56 -7.10
CA PHE A 95 -10.00 13.99 -8.39
C PHE A 95 -10.51 14.83 -9.57
N GLY A 96 -11.75 15.34 -9.47
CA GLY A 96 -12.33 16.27 -10.44
C GLY A 96 -11.53 17.57 -10.57
N ASP A 97 -11.11 18.16 -9.46
CA ASP A 97 -10.30 19.39 -9.43
C ASP A 97 -8.94 19.17 -10.08
N TYR A 98 -8.29 18.04 -9.77
CA TYR A 98 -7.02 17.68 -10.41
C TYR A 98 -7.18 17.47 -11.92
N ARG A 99 -8.20 16.72 -12.35
CA ARG A 99 -8.52 16.51 -13.77
C ARG A 99 -8.74 17.84 -14.50
N ALA A 100 -9.52 18.75 -13.90
CA ALA A 100 -9.76 20.07 -14.48
C ALA A 100 -8.47 20.91 -14.63
N ALA A 101 -7.57 20.83 -13.65
CA ALA A 101 -6.25 21.47 -13.75
C ALA A 101 -5.39 20.89 -14.88
N VAL A 102 -5.41 19.56 -15.06
CA VAL A 102 -4.70 18.87 -16.16
C VAL A 102 -5.27 19.29 -17.51
N GLU A 103 -6.59 19.33 -17.65
CA GLU A 103 -7.27 19.76 -18.88
C GLU A 103 -6.96 21.23 -19.23
N ALA A 104 -6.97 22.12 -18.23
CA ALA A 104 -6.62 23.52 -18.42
C ALA A 104 -5.15 23.70 -18.84
N LEU A 105 -4.23 22.95 -18.23
CA LEU A 105 -2.81 22.94 -18.61
C LEU A 105 -2.63 22.43 -20.05
N ALA A 106 -3.28 21.33 -20.42
CA ALA A 106 -3.21 20.75 -21.76
C ALA A 106 -3.80 21.68 -22.83
N ALA A 107 -4.85 22.44 -22.50
CA ALA A 107 -5.45 23.43 -23.38
C ALA A 107 -4.66 24.76 -23.45
N GLY A 108 -3.57 24.90 -22.69
CA GLY A 108 -2.79 26.15 -22.59
C GLY A 108 -3.50 27.28 -21.81
N GLY A 109 -4.58 26.97 -21.10
CA GLY A 109 -5.30 27.90 -20.22
C GLY A 109 -4.70 28.03 -18.82
N LEU A 110 -3.65 27.26 -18.53
CA LEU A 110 -2.91 27.26 -17.28
C LEU A 110 -1.42 27.07 -17.59
N ASP A 111 -0.54 27.81 -16.93
CA ASP A 111 0.91 27.60 -16.99
C ASP A 111 1.38 26.66 -15.86
N SER A 112 2.67 26.34 -15.81
CA SER A 112 3.22 25.40 -14.83
C SER A 112 3.07 25.89 -13.38
N GLU A 113 3.25 27.19 -13.13
CA GLU A 113 3.07 27.79 -11.80
C GLU A 113 1.59 27.76 -11.38
N GLY A 114 0.68 28.08 -12.29
CA GLY A 114 -0.75 27.96 -12.09
C GLY A 114 -1.19 26.52 -11.82
N PHE A 115 -0.61 25.53 -12.51
CA PHE A 115 -0.86 24.12 -12.26
C PHE A 115 -0.35 23.69 -10.88
N GLU A 116 0.86 24.08 -10.51
CA GLU A 116 1.40 23.82 -9.17
C GLU A 116 0.50 24.44 -8.09
N SER A 117 0.12 25.71 -8.24
CA SER A 117 -0.76 26.39 -7.28
C SER A 117 -2.14 25.73 -7.18
N ARG A 118 -2.71 25.26 -8.29
CA ARG A 118 -4.03 24.59 -8.34
C ARG A 118 -4.00 23.20 -7.70
N THR A 119 -2.86 22.52 -7.75
CA THR A 119 -2.72 21.14 -7.26
C THR A 119 -2.02 21.04 -5.90
N ARG A 120 -1.49 22.16 -5.40
CA ARG A 120 -0.79 22.23 -4.11
C ARG A 120 -1.67 21.69 -2.98
N GLY A 121 -1.15 20.71 -2.25
CA GLY A 121 -1.80 20.14 -1.08
C GLY A 121 -2.90 19.12 -1.38
N LEU A 122 -3.24 18.86 -2.65
CA LEU A 122 -4.13 17.77 -3.01
C LEU A 122 -3.46 16.43 -2.68
N ARG A 123 -4.15 15.61 -1.89
CA ARG A 123 -3.76 14.24 -1.56
C ARG A 123 -4.95 13.33 -1.78
N ILE A 124 -4.80 12.35 -2.66
CA ILE A 124 -5.85 11.41 -3.03
C ILE A 124 -5.24 10.01 -2.97
N GLY A 125 -5.88 9.11 -2.23
CA GLY A 125 -5.49 7.71 -2.13
C GLY A 125 -6.73 6.85 -2.11
N ILE A 126 -6.88 5.98 -3.11
CA ILE A 126 -8.03 5.08 -3.24
C ILE A 126 -7.53 3.73 -3.77
N VAL A 127 -7.91 2.66 -3.08
CA VAL A 127 -7.77 1.29 -3.57
C VAL A 127 -9.14 0.62 -3.44
N VAL A 128 -9.60 -0.02 -4.50
CA VAL A 128 -10.87 -0.77 -4.50
C VAL A 128 -10.57 -2.19 -4.99
N ASP A 129 -10.96 -3.18 -4.21
CA ASP A 129 -10.88 -4.60 -4.55
C ASP A 129 -12.18 -5.29 -4.16
N GLY A 130 -13.05 -5.51 -5.15
CA GLY A 130 -14.39 -6.05 -4.92
C GLY A 130 -15.23 -5.16 -4.01
N GLU A 131 -15.67 -5.70 -2.86
CA GLU A 131 -16.43 -4.98 -1.84
C GLU A 131 -15.56 -4.22 -0.84
N SER A 132 -14.24 -4.48 -0.85
CA SER A 132 -13.27 -3.85 0.02
C SER A 132 -12.70 -2.58 -0.62
N MET A 133 -12.57 -1.53 0.18
CA MET A 133 -12.05 -0.25 -0.24
C MET A 133 -11.16 0.37 0.82
N TRP A 134 -10.07 0.99 0.40
CA TRP A 134 -9.20 1.82 1.22
C TRP A 134 -9.20 3.25 0.69
N LEU A 135 -9.49 4.20 1.56
CA LEU A 135 -9.56 5.63 1.24
C LEU A 135 -8.59 6.39 2.13
N TYR A 136 -7.88 7.37 1.56
CA TYR A 136 -7.11 8.33 2.35
C TYR A 136 -7.98 9.53 2.71
N ASP A 137 -8.11 9.80 4.01
CA ASP A 137 -8.72 10.98 4.60
C ASP A 137 -7.63 12.05 4.85
N PRO A 138 -7.51 13.07 3.97
CA PRO A 138 -6.47 14.08 4.08
C PRO A 138 -6.71 15.07 5.22
N GLN A 139 -7.94 15.16 5.75
CA GLN A 139 -8.25 16.06 6.86
C GLN A 139 -7.72 15.49 8.17
N GLU A 140 -7.92 14.18 8.36
CA GLU A 140 -7.48 13.48 9.56
C GLU A 140 -6.09 12.87 9.44
N GLY A 141 -5.51 12.84 8.24
CA GLY A 141 -4.20 12.24 8.01
C GLY A 141 -4.24 10.73 8.28
N ARG A 142 -5.21 10.03 7.68
CA ARG A 142 -5.39 8.61 7.91
C ARG A 142 -5.92 7.88 6.69
N TRP A 143 -5.54 6.62 6.56
CA TRP A 143 -6.23 5.66 5.73
C TRP A 143 -7.39 5.05 6.50
N VAL A 144 -8.49 4.81 5.79
CA VAL A 144 -9.68 4.14 6.30
C VAL A 144 -10.04 2.98 5.40
N TYR A 145 -10.56 1.91 5.98
CA TYR A 145 -11.09 0.75 5.29
C TYR A 145 -12.61 0.84 5.25
N ALA A 146 -13.21 0.44 4.15
CA ALA A 146 -14.65 0.28 4.01
C ALA A 146 -15.02 -1.02 3.29
N ASP A 147 -16.09 -1.65 3.75
CA ASP A 147 -16.70 -2.87 3.17
C ASP A 147 -18.03 -2.58 2.45
N GLY A 148 -18.26 -1.30 2.11
CA GLY A 148 -19.51 -0.80 1.56
C GLY A 148 -20.63 -0.56 2.58
N ARG A 149 -20.46 -0.96 3.85
CA ARG A 149 -21.46 -0.74 4.92
C ARG A 149 -20.90 0.04 6.09
N ARG A 150 -19.61 -0.12 6.36
CA ARG A 150 -18.92 0.42 7.52
C ARG A 150 -17.61 1.05 7.09
N LEU A 151 -17.18 2.08 7.79
CA LEU A 151 -15.88 2.70 7.65
C LEU A 151 -15.12 2.60 8.98
N THR A 152 -13.89 2.09 8.93
CA THR A 152 -13.01 1.94 10.08
C THR A 152 -11.65 2.58 9.80
N THR A 153 -11.03 3.18 10.81
CA THR A 153 -9.65 3.67 10.67
C THR A 153 -8.72 2.49 10.42
N TYR A 154 -7.96 2.57 9.33
CA TYR A 154 -7.05 1.53 8.91
C TYR A 154 -5.60 1.84 9.34
N ALA A 155 -5.11 3.04 9.04
CA ALA A 155 -3.77 3.51 9.43
C ALA A 155 -3.75 5.04 9.52
N THR A 156 -2.81 5.63 10.25
CA THR A 156 -2.62 7.10 10.35
C THR A 156 -1.26 7.49 9.77
N ASP A 157 -1.19 8.62 9.06
CA ASP A 157 0.06 9.22 8.57
C ASP A 157 0.64 10.26 9.55
N ARG A 158 -0.10 10.59 10.62
CA ARG A 158 0.39 11.46 11.71
C ARG A 158 1.53 10.77 12.44
N ALA A 159 2.61 11.51 12.68
CA ALA A 159 3.71 11.07 13.53
C ALA A 159 3.18 10.77 14.94
N VAL A 160 3.54 9.60 15.49
CA VAL A 160 3.22 9.22 16.87
C VAL A 160 3.91 10.21 17.81
N THR A 161 3.15 11.13 18.40
CA THR A 161 3.67 12.12 19.36
C THR A 161 3.65 11.61 20.81
N ASP A 162 3.13 10.41 21.06
CA ASP A 162 3.04 9.83 22.41
C ASP A 162 4.01 8.63 22.58
N PRO A 163 5.04 8.72 23.44
CA PRO A 163 5.95 7.62 23.74
C PRO A 163 5.28 6.42 24.44
N HIS A 164 4.03 6.57 24.89
CA HIS A 164 3.29 5.55 25.65
C HIS A 164 2.14 4.90 24.87
N ASP A 165 1.93 5.24 23.60
CA ASP A 165 1.04 4.45 22.74
C ASP A 165 1.71 3.10 22.44
N THR A 166 1.31 2.08 23.20
CA THR A 166 1.74 0.70 23.01
C THR A 166 0.99 0.07 21.84
N GLY A 167 1.10 0.69 20.66
CA GLY A 167 0.96 -0.01 19.39
C GLY A 167 1.85 -1.24 19.46
N ARG A 168 1.21 -2.42 19.37
CA ARG A 168 1.78 -3.75 19.61
C ARG A 168 3.28 -3.79 19.33
N ALA A 169 4.07 -4.03 20.40
CA ALA A 169 5.52 -4.08 20.29
C ALA A 169 5.93 -5.02 19.14
N PRO A 170 6.91 -4.62 18.31
CA PRO A 170 7.40 -5.49 17.24
C PRO A 170 7.84 -6.82 17.86
N THR A 171 7.40 -7.92 17.26
CA THR A 171 7.75 -9.27 17.70
C THR A 171 9.27 -9.37 17.81
N ARG A 172 9.79 -9.40 19.04
CA ARG A 172 11.19 -9.76 19.29
C ARG A 172 11.34 -11.24 18.95
N LEU A 173 12.24 -11.53 17.99
CA LEU A 173 12.78 -12.87 17.81
C LEU A 173 13.42 -13.30 19.14
N VAL A 174 12.91 -14.38 19.72
CA VAL A 174 13.65 -15.17 20.71
C VAL A 174 14.66 -15.98 19.90
N THR A 175 15.95 -15.67 20.06
CA THR A 175 17.01 -16.60 19.66
C THR A 175 16.97 -17.79 20.61
N PRO A 176 16.92 -19.05 20.13
CA PRO A 176 17.15 -20.19 21.00
C PRO A 176 18.61 -20.12 21.45
N GLU A 177 18.82 -19.84 22.74
CA GLU A 177 20.11 -19.95 23.39
C GLU A 177 20.42 -21.45 23.59
N ASP A 178 21.53 -21.86 22.99
CA ASP A 178 22.39 -23.01 23.28
C ASP A 178 21.93 -23.99 24.38
N GLU A 179 21.38 -25.15 23.97
CA GLU A 179 21.47 -26.36 24.76
C GLU A 179 22.88 -26.95 24.56
N GLY A 180 23.72 -26.81 25.59
CA GLY A 180 24.98 -27.55 25.75
C GLY A 180 24.76 -28.96 26.30
#